data_AF-L9LVN6-F1
#
_entry.id   AF-L9LVN6-F1
#
_cell.length_a   1.000
_cell.length_b   1.000
_cell.length_c   1.000
_cell.angle_alpha   90.00
_cell.angle_beta   90.00
_cell.angle_gamma   90.00
#
_symmetry.space_group_name_H-M   'P 1'
#
loop_
_entity.id
_entity.type
_entity.pdbx_description
1 polymer ?
#
loop_
_entity_poly.entity_id
_entity_poly.type
_entity_poly.pdbx_seq_one_letter_code
_entity_poly.pdbx_strand_id
1 'polypeptide(L)' 'MLRKFESLNSVIRQAIKKRKLFPTDDSVRKVIYLAIEAASKKWNMPIRDWRAAMSRFMIEFEGRLDAFI' A
#
# COMPACT_ATOMS: atom_id res chain seq x y z
N MET A 1 -8.74 3.28 8.30
CA MET A 1 -8.20 2.03 7.70
C MET A 1 -8.93 1.68 6.41
N LEU A 2 -10.27 1.55 6.43
CA LEU A 2 -11.09 1.20 5.25
C LEU A 2 -10.87 2.10 4.03
N ARG A 3 -10.83 3.43 4.20
CA ARG A 3 -10.53 4.39 3.12
C ARG A 3 -9.23 4.12 2.34
N LYS A 4 -8.19 3.60 3.01
CA LYS A 4 -6.89 3.31 2.36
C LYS A 4 -6.98 2.04 1.50
N PHE A 5 -7.72 1.04 1.97
CA PHE A 5 -7.94 -0.20 1.22
C PHE A 5 -8.87 0.02 0.02
N GLU A 6 -9.94 0.79 0.21
CA GLU A 6 -10.87 1.14 -0.87
C GLU A 6 -10.23 1.98 -1.97
N SER A 7 -9.36 2.93 -1.61
CA SER A 7 -8.67 3.77 -2.62
C SER A 7 -7.75 2.92 -3.51
N LEU A 8 -7.03 1.95 -2.94
CA LEU A 8 -6.21 1.01 -3.71
C LEU A 8 -7.08 0.13 -4.62
N ASN A 9 -8.18 -0.41 -4.10
CA ASN A 9 -9.12 -1.22 -4.89
C ASN A 9 -9.75 -0.45 -6.05
N SER A 10 -9.97 0.86 -5.89
CA SER A 10 -10.43 1.74 -6.96
C SER A 10 -9.38 1.85 -8.09
N VAL A 11 -8.11 2.07 -7.72
CA VAL A 11 -7.00 2.15 -8.69
C VAL A 11 -6.84 0.84 -9.47
N ILE A 12 -6.87 -0.30 -8.78
CA ILE A 12 -6.75 -1.63 -9.41
C ILE A 12 -7.93 -1.86 -10.37
N ARG A 13 -9.17 -1.58 -9.93
CA ARG A 13 -10.36 -1.70 -10.80
C ARG A 13 -10.26 -0.82 -12.04
N GLN A 14 -9.75 0.42 -11.89
CA GLN A 14 -9.58 1.33 -13.02
C GLN A 14 -8.51 0.84 -14.01
N ALA A 15 -7.41 0.26 -13.51
CA ALA A 15 -6.35 -0.32 -14.34
C ALA A 15 -6.84 -1.52 -15.17
N ILE A 16 -7.66 -2.38 -14.55
CA ILE A 16 -8.21 -3.58 -15.20
C ILE A 16 -9.38 -3.24 -16.14
N LYS A 17 -10.22 -2.24 -15.81
CA LYS A 17 -11.38 -1.85 -16.63
C LYS A 17 -11.01 -1.49 -18.08
N LYS A 18 -9.78 -1.00 -18.32
CA LYS A 18 -9.28 -0.66 -19.67
C LYS A 18 -8.89 -1.89 -20.50
N ARG A 19 -8.70 -3.07 -19.89
CA ARG A 19 -8.34 -4.33 -20.57
C ARG A 19 -9.23 -5.48 -20.09
N LYS A 20 -10.24 -5.85 -20.88
CA LYS A 20 -11.21 -6.91 -20.54
C LYS A 20 -10.66 -8.33 -20.72
N LEU A 21 -9.63 -8.51 -21.54
CA LEU A 21 -9.02 -9.80 -21.84
C LEU A 21 -7.52 -9.70 -21.65
N PHE A 22 -6.97 -10.71 -20.99
CA PHE A 22 -5.54 -10.86 -20.76
C PHE A 22 -5.08 -12.18 -21.37
N PRO A 23 -3.99 -12.19 -22.15
CA PRO A 23 -3.51 -13.39 -22.83
C PRO A 23 -2.92 -14.44 -21.87
N THR A 24 -2.39 -14.01 -20.72
CA THR A 24 -1.83 -14.90 -19.68
C THR A 24 -2.01 -14.31 -18.28
N ASP A 25 -1.96 -15.15 -17.24
CA ASP A 25 -2.00 -14.70 -15.84
C ASP A 25 -0.87 -13.72 -15.50
N ASP A 26 0.33 -13.93 -16.06
CA ASP A 26 1.47 -13.03 -15.83
C ASP A 26 1.21 -11.62 -16.39
N SER A 27 0.48 -11.53 -17.50
CA SER A 27 0.08 -10.22 -18.04
C SER A 27 -0.88 -9.48 -17.10
N VAL A 28 -1.78 -10.19 -16.41
CA VAL A 28 -2.66 -9.61 -15.36
C VAL A 28 -1.81 -9.15 -14.17
N ARG A 29 -0.92 -10.01 -13.67
CA ARG A 29 -0.03 -9.69 -12.54
C ARG A 29 0.80 -8.45 -12.81
N LYS A 30 1.35 -8.32 -14.02
CA LYS A 30 2.14 -7.15 -14.41
C LYS A 30 1.31 -5.87 -14.40
N VAL A 31 0.06 -5.90 -14.88
CA VAL A 31 -0.82 -4.73 -14.85
C VAL A 31 -1.18 -4.33 -13.41
N ILE A 32 -1.46 -5.30 -12.54
CA ILE A 32 -1.73 -5.04 -11.12
C ILE A 32 -0.48 -4.45 -10.46
N TYR A 33 0.70 -5.03 -10.69
CA TYR A 33 1.97 -4.52 -10.16
C TYR A 33 2.20 -3.05 -10.54
N LEU A 34 2.07 -2.72 -11.84
CA LEU A 34 2.26 -1.35 -12.33
C LEU A 34 1.22 -0.38 -11.75
N ALA A 35 -0.02 -0.83 -11.55
CA ALA A 35 -1.06 -0.01 -10.92
C ALA A 35 -0.74 0.29 -9.45
N ILE A 36 -0.23 -0.70 -8.70
CA ILE A 36 0.19 -0.53 -7.31
C ILE A 36 1.42 0.38 -7.22
N GLU A 37 2.42 0.17 -8.08
CA GLU A 37 3.62 1.02 -8.13
C GLU A 37 3.24 2.49 -8.39
N ALA A 38 2.36 2.74 -9.37
CA ALA A 38 1.87 4.08 -9.67
C ALA A 38 1.07 4.70 -8.51
N ALA A 39 0.27 3.90 -7.79
CA ALA A 39 -0.43 4.35 -6.60
C ALA A 39 0.54 4.68 -5.45
N SER A 40 1.56 3.84 -5.25
CA SER A 40 2.57 3.99 -4.20
C SER A 40 3.34 5.30 -4.34
N LYS A 41 3.60 5.76 -5.57
CA LYS A 41 4.23 7.07 -5.82
C LYS A 41 3.44 8.25 -5.24
N LYS A 42 2.13 8.10 -5.05
CA LYS A 42 1.26 9.12 -4.44
C LYS A 42 1.16 9.00 -2.92
N TRP A 43 1.69 7.94 -2.33
CA TRP A 43 1.72 7.72 -0.86
C TRP A 43 2.97 8.34 -0.23
N ASN A 44 3.28 9.58 -0.60
CA ASN A 44 4.38 10.35 -0.04
C ASN A 44 3.97 11.20 1.19
N MET A 45 2.69 11.17 1.55
CA MET A 45 2.16 11.94 2.67
C MET A 45 2.72 11.38 4.00
N PRO A 46 3.31 12.23 4.85
CA PRO A 46 3.80 11.80 6.15
C PRO A 46 2.66 11.23 7.01
N ILE A 47 2.95 10.18 7.76
CA ILE A 47 1.99 9.59 8.69
C ILE A 47 1.75 10.61 9.81
N ARG A 48 0.50 11.05 9.95
CA ARG A 48 0.11 11.97 11.03
C ARG A 48 0.34 11.31 12.39
N ASP A 49 0.87 12.09 13.32
CA ASP A 49 1.12 11.67 14.70
C ASP A 49 2.05 10.46 14.84
N TRP A 50 2.93 10.24 13.85
CA TRP A 50 3.84 9.10 13.82
C TRP A 50 4.69 8.95 15.08
N ARG A 51 5.19 10.06 15.64
CA ARG A 51 5.97 10.04 16.88
C ARG A 51 5.18 9.46 18.06
N ALA A 52 3.93 9.88 18.23
CA ALA A 52 3.08 9.39 19.31
C ALA A 52 2.71 7.91 19.12
N ALA A 53 2.47 7.49 17.87
CA ALA A 53 2.27 6.08 17.53
C ALA A 53 3.52 5.23 17.83
N MET A 54 4.71 5.74 17.47
CA MET A 54 5.98 5.07 17.72
C MET A 54 6.23 4.88 19.23
N SER A 55 5.98 5.90 20.05
CA SER A 55 6.10 5.77 21.51
C SER A 55 5.20 4.66 22.08
N ARG A 56 4.00 4.45 21.51
CA ARG A 56 3.13 3.34 21.91
C ARG A 56 3.67 1.99 21.44
N PHE A 57 4.17 1.90 20.21
CA PHE A 57 4.77 0.67 19.70
C PHE A 57 6.02 0.25 20.46
N MET A 58 6.81 1.21 20.93
CA MET A 58 7.97 0.96 21.79
C MET A 58 7.61 0.28 23.10
N ILE A 59 6.50 0.69 23.71
CA ILE A 59 6.02 0.10 24.97
C ILE A 59 5.39 -1.27 24.72
N GLU A 60 4.55 -1.39 23.68
CA GLU A 60 3.81 -2.63 23.39
C GLU A 60 4.71 -3.75 22.85
N PHE A 61 5.76 -3.39 22.12
CA PHE A 61 6.67 -4.32 21.44
C PHE A 61 8.11 -4.12 21.91
N GLU A 62 8.32 -4.06 23.23
CA GLU A 62 9.63 -3.93 23.86
C GLU A 62 10.65 -4.93 23.29
N GLY A 63 11.88 -4.48 23.02
CA GLY A 63 12.97 -5.31 22.51
C GLY A 63 12.89 -5.70 21.02
N ARG A 64 11.76 -5.46 20.33
CA ARG A 64 11.63 -5.75 18.88
C ARG A 64 12.03 -4.60 17.99
N LEU A 65 11.94 -3.38 18.51
CA LEU A 65 12.20 -2.15 17.77
C LEU A 65 13.60 -1.57 18.00
N ASP A 66 14.37 -2.15 18.93
CA ASP A 66 15.72 -1.69 19.29
C ASP A 66 16.69 -1.70 18.09
N ALA A 67 16.47 -2.58 17.11
CA ALA A 67 17.27 -2.63 15.88
C ALA A 67 16.87 -1.60 14.82
N PHE A 68 15.74 -0.90 15.02
CA PHE A 68 15.15 0.05 14.06
C PHE A 68 15.13 1.50 14.58
N ILE A 69 15.62 1.73 15.79
CA ILE A 69 15.88 3.05 16.40
C ILE A 69 17.36 3.35 16.25
#